data_AF-A0A0J2GRD1-F1
#
_entry.id   AF-A0A0J2GRD1-F1
#
_cell.length_a   1.000
_cell.length_b   1.000
_cell.length_c   1.000
_cell.angle_alpha   90.00
_cell.angle_beta   90.00
_cell.angle_gamma   90.00
#
_symmetry.space_group_name_H-M   'P 1'
#
loop_
_entity.id
_entity.type
_entity.pdbx_description
1 polymer ?
#
loop_
_entity_poly.entity_id
_entity_poly.type
_entity_poly.pdbx_seq_one_letter_code
_entity_poly.pdbx_strand_id
1 'polypeptide(L)'
;MKESKSYGLVIVFVGVFVVFLISIMSYSLWRDKQINAFLATNRAWGIQCDRSSQAAWVIRNGERTALEMNNMTLYCHGFRFEGRTDPETKTVSLDKYIVYQHISRQPN
;
A
#
# COMPACT_ATOMS: atom_id res chain seq x y z
N MET A 1 -21.76 22.71 -46.34
CA MET A 1 -21.89 21.40 -45.67
C MET A 1 -20.61 21.13 -44.87
N LYS A 2 -20.60 21.44 -43.56
CA LYS A 2 -19.40 21.37 -42.70
C LYS A 2 -19.76 20.96 -41.25
N GLU A 3 -20.81 20.17 -41.07
CA GLU A 3 -21.26 19.71 -39.74
C GLU A 3 -20.79 18.29 -39.38
N SER A 4 -20.48 17.43 -40.35
CA SER A 4 -20.11 16.02 -40.05
C SER A 4 -18.77 15.85 -39.35
N LYS A 5 -17.83 16.81 -39.50
CA LYS A 5 -16.49 16.75 -38.86
C LYS A 5 -16.53 16.98 -37.35
N SER A 6 -17.52 17.71 -36.83
CA SER A 6 -17.60 18.04 -35.40
C SER A 6 -18.16 16.86 -34.60
N TYR A 7 -19.23 16.21 -35.07
CA TYR A 7 -19.80 15.05 -34.39
C TYR A 7 -18.81 13.88 -34.26
N GLY A 8 -18.03 13.59 -35.31
CA GLY A 8 -17.00 12.54 -35.23
C GLY A 8 -15.91 12.85 -34.20
N LEU A 9 -15.51 14.13 -34.09
CA LEU A 9 -14.51 14.57 -33.12
C LEU A 9 -15.05 14.50 -31.67
N VAL A 10 -16.30 14.92 -31.46
CA VAL A 10 -16.97 14.80 -30.15
C VAL A 10 -17.08 13.34 -29.70
N ILE A 11 -17.46 12.43 -30.59
CA ILE A 11 -17.54 10.99 -30.26
C ILE A 11 -16.18 10.44 -29.85
N VAL A 12 -15.09 10.85 -30.50
CA VAL A 12 -13.72 10.46 -30.11
C VAL A 12 -13.35 11.00 -28.73
N PHE A 13 -13.62 12.27 -28.45
CA PHE A 13 -13.34 12.86 -27.14
C PHE A 13 -14.14 12.19 -26.02
N VAL A 14 -15.43 11.91 -26.24
CA VAL A 14 -16.25 11.16 -25.29
C VAL A 14 -15.72 9.74 -25.11
N GLY A 15 -15.31 9.07 -26.18
CA GLY A 15 -14.71 7.74 -26.11
C GLY A 15 -13.42 7.71 -25.27
N VAL A 16 -12.50 8.65 -25.51
CA VAL A 16 -11.26 8.78 -24.72
C VAL A 16 -11.58 9.07 -23.26
N PHE A 17 -12.55 9.94 -22.99
CA PHE A 17 -12.95 10.28 -21.63
C PHE A 17 -13.53 9.08 -20.87
N VAL A 18 -14.40 8.29 -21.51
CA VAL A 18 -14.97 7.07 -20.90
C VAL A 18 -13.88 6.03 -20.63
N VAL A 19 -12.95 5.80 -21.56
CA VAL A 19 -11.83 4.88 -21.37
C VAL A 19 -10.93 5.34 -20.22
N PHE A 20 -10.68 6.65 -20.11
CA PHE A 20 -9.90 7.22 -19.03
C PHE A 20 -10.57 6.99 -17.67
N LEU A 21 -11.88 7.21 -17.55
CA LEU A 21 -12.63 6.94 -16.32
C LEU A 21 -12.59 5.46 -15.93
N ILE A 22 -12.82 4.55 -16.88
CA ILE A 22 -12.74 3.10 -16.64
C ILE A 22 -11.33 2.71 -16.16
N SER A 23 -10.30 3.32 -16.74
CA SER A 23 -8.90 3.06 -16.38
C SER A 23 -8.61 3.49 -14.95
N ILE A 24 -9.06 4.68 -14.54
CA ILE A 24 -8.90 5.17 -13.15
C ILE A 24 -9.66 4.26 -12.17
N MET A 25 -10.92 3.92 -12.48
CA MET A 25 -11.71 3.05 -11.61
C MET A 25 -11.07 1.67 -11.47
N SER A 26 -10.62 1.06 -12.57
CA SER A 26 -9.93 -0.24 -12.54
C SER A 26 -8.62 -0.18 -11.75
N TYR A 27 -7.84 0.89 -11.92
CA TYR A 27 -6.60 1.10 -11.16
C TYR A 27 -6.88 1.27 -9.66
N SER A 28 -7.90 2.04 -9.30
CA SER A 28 -8.29 2.25 -7.89
C SER A 28 -8.71 0.93 -7.22
N LEU A 29 -9.59 0.15 -7.85
CA LEU A 29 -10.02 -1.16 -7.36
C LEU A 29 -8.85 -2.13 -7.19
N TRP A 30 -7.91 -2.13 -8.13
CA TRP A 30 -6.74 -2.98 -8.04
C TRP A 30 -5.82 -2.59 -6.88
N ARG A 31 -5.56 -1.28 -6.69
CA ARG A 31 -4.79 -0.80 -5.54
C ARG A 31 -5.46 -1.14 -4.21
N ASP A 32 -6.77 -0.91 -4.10
CA ASP A 32 -7.52 -1.19 -2.87
C ASP A 32 -7.51 -2.68 -2.54
N LYS A 33 -7.66 -3.54 -3.56
CA LYS A 33 -7.53 -5.00 -3.39
C LYS A 33 -6.16 -5.40 -2.86
N GLN A 34 -5.08 -4.80 -3.36
CA GLN A 34 -3.73 -5.08 -2.87
C GLN A 34 -3.53 -4.62 -1.43
N ILE A 35 -3.98 -3.41 -1.08
CA ILE A 35 -3.88 -2.86 0.28
C ILE A 35 -4.66 -3.73 1.25
N ASN A 36 -5.88 -4.13 0.89
CA ASN A 36 -6.71 -4.97 1.75
C ASN A 36 -6.09 -6.37 1.94
N ALA A 37 -5.55 -6.97 0.88
CA ALA A 37 -4.83 -8.25 0.99
C ALA A 37 -3.58 -8.13 1.89
N PHE A 38 -2.85 -7.01 1.80
CA PHE A 38 -1.72 -6.72 2.66
C PHE A 38 -2.13 -6.59 4.13
N LEU A 39 -3.16 -5.79 4.42
CA LEU A 39 -3.68 -5.61 5.78
C LEU A 39 -4.24 -6.91 6.38
N ALA A 40 -4.93 -7.72 5.58
CA ALA A 40 -5.44 -9.02 6.00
C ALA A 40 -4.29 -9.97 6.36
N THR A 41 -3.22 -9.97 5.56
CA THR A 41 -2.02 -10.76 5.86
C THR A 41 -1.35 -10.24 7.13
N ASN A 42 -1.11 -8.94 7.26
CA ASN A 42 -0.53 -8.35 8.47
C ASN A 42 -1.29 -8.76 9.74
N ARG A 43 -2.63 -8.71 9.72
CA ARG A 43 -3.46 -9.19 10.83
C ARG A 43 -3.27 -10.67 11.15
N ALA A 44 -3.15 -11.52 10.13
CA ALA A 44 -2.89 -12.95 10.34
C ALA A 44 -1.53 -13.21 11.02
N TRP A 45 -0.56 -12.33 10.81
CA TRP A 45 0.74 -12.33 11.48
C TRP A 45 0.75 -11.55 12.82
N GLY A 46 -0.39 -11.03 13.27
CA GLY A 46 -0.49 -10.21 14.49
C GLY A 46 0.08 -8.79 14.36
N ILE A 47 0.46 -8.37 13.15
CA ILE A 47 1.00 -7.04 12.87
C ILE A 47 -0.17 -6.06 12.72
N GLN A 48 -0.13 -4.99 13.49
CA GLN A 48 -1.07 -3.89 13.42
C GLN A 48 -0.35 -2.62 12.96
N CYS A 49 -1.01 -1.88 12.08
CA CYS A 49 -0.52 -0.61 11.57
C CYS A 49 -1.34 0.50 12.21
N ASP A 50 -0.68 1.48 12.82
CA ASP A 50 -1.36 2.66 13.33
C ASP A 50 -1.95 3.48 12.17
N ARG A 51 -3.14 4.08 12.36
CA ARG A 51 -3.79 4.86 11.31
C ARG A 51 -3.15 6.24 11.13
N SER A 52 -2.66 6.83 12.22
CA SER A 52 -2.11 8.20 12.21
C SER A 52 -0.64 8.22 11.82
N SER A 53 0.17 7.43 12.54
CA SER A 53 1.63 7.39 12.35
C SER A 53 2.09 6.39 11.31
N GLN A 54 1.20 5.51 10.83
CA GLN A 54 1.53 4.38 9.95
C GLN A 54 2.54 3.40 10.56
N ALA A 55 2.90 3.53 11.84
CA ALA A 55 3.88 2.68 12.49
C ALA A 55 3.33 1.25 12.61
N ALA A 56 4.16 0.27 12.24
CA ALA A 56 3.85 -1.15 12.40
C ALA A 56 4.30 -1.62 13.79
N TRP A 57 3.43 -2.37 14.46
CA TRP A 57 3.70 -2.93 15.78
C TRP A 57 3.02 -4.29 15.93
N VAL A 58 3.50 -5.09 16.87
CA VAL A 58 2.97 -6.40 17.22
C VAL A 58 2.77 -6.48 18.73
N ILE A 59 1.89 -7.36 19.17
CA ILE A 59 1.72 -7.64 20.60
C ILE A 59 2.62 -8.83 20.94
N ARG A 60 3.57 -8.63 21.86
CA ARG A 60 4.39 -9.70 22.44
C ARG A 60 4.27 -9.67 23.94
N ASN A 61 4.00 -10.82 24.56
CA ASN A 61 3.82 -10.95 26.01
C ASN A 61 2.81 -9.94 26.61
N GLY A 62 1.80 -9.53 25.83
CA GLY A 62 0.78 -8.57 26.27
C GLY A 62 1.15 -7.09 26.10
N GLU A 63 2.37 -6.77 25.65
CA GLU A 63 2.81 -5.40 25.40
C GLU A 63 2.90 -5.06 23.91
N ARG A 64 2.69 -3.77 23.58
CA ARG A 64 2.87 -3.23 22.22
C ARG A 64 4.35 -3.06 21.95
N THR A 65 4.91 -3.89 21.08
CA THR A 65 6.29 -3.79 20.64
C THR A 65 6.33 -3.23 19.22
N ALA A 66 7.13 -2.18 19.01
CA ALA A 66 7.37 -1.65 17.67
C ALA A 66 8.04 -2.73 16.81
N LEU A 67 7.60 -2.84 15.55
CA LEU A 67 8.16 -3.81 14.64
C LEU A 67 9.46 -3.25 14.06
N GLU A 68 10.57 -3.94 14.30
CA GLU A 68 11.89 -3.49 13.86
C GLU A 68 12.61 -4.58 13.07
N MET A 69 13.37 -4.15 12.07
CA MET A 69 14.21 -5.02 11.25
C MET A 69 15.51 -4.30 10.93
N ASN A 70 16.66 -4.91 11.26
CA ASN A 70 17.99 -4.35 11.01
C ASN A 70 18.16 -2.89 11.53
N ASN A 71 17.75 -2.62 12.78
CA ASN A 71 17.73 -1.28 13.40
C ASN A 71 16.88 -0.23 12.64
N MET A 72 15.87 -0.67 11.90
CA MET A 72 14.89 0.22 11.28
C MET A 72 13.50 -0.09 11.82
N THR A 73 12.78 0.94 12.26
CA THR A 73 11.37 0.83 12.62
C THR A 73 10.54 0.71 11.34
N LEU A 74 9.61 -0.24 11.34
CA LEU A 74 8.78 -0.54 10.19
C LEU A 74 7.47 0.24 10.21
N TYR A 75 7.07 0.72 9.04
CA TYR A 75 5.85 1.46 8.79
C TYR A 75 5.05 0.79 7.68
N CYS A 76 3.73 0.85 7.76
CA CYS A 76 2.83 0.35 6.74
C CYS A 76 2.43 1.47 5.79
N HIS A 77 2.87 1.40 4.54
CA HIS A 77 2.54 2.39 3.53
C HIS A 77 1.84 1.73 2.34
N GLY A 78 0.52 1.90 2.25
CA GLY A 78 -0.30 1.24 1.23
C GLY A 78 -0.23 -0.29 1.36
N PHE A 79 0.40 -0.95 0.38
CA PHE A 79 0.49 -2.43 0.28
C PHE A 79 1.91 -2.97 0.55
N ARG A 80 2.81 -2.16 1.13
CA ARG A 80 4.21 -2.50 1.40
C ARG A 80 4.66 -2.00 2.76
N PHE A 81 5.81 -2.49 3.21
CA PHE A 81 6.50 -1.98 4.39
C PHE A 81 7.54 -0.92 3.99
N GLU A 82 7.69 0.08 4.83
CA GLU A 82 8.75 1.08 4.74
C GLU A 82 9.55 1.06 6.04
N GLY A 83 10.85 0.81 5.95
CA GLY A 83 11.76 0.93 7.08
C GLY A 83 12.27 2.35 7.22
N ARG A 84 12.30 2.87 8.45
CA ARG A 84 12.91 4.17 8.77
C ARG A 84 13.94 3.98 9.88
N THR A 85 15.15 4.44 9.65
CA THR A 85 16.24 4.40 10.65
C THR A 85 16.15 5.56 11.65
N ASP A 86 15.58 6.69 11.22
CA ASP A 86 15.33 7.90 12.01
C ASP A 86 14.01 8.53 11.50
N PRO A 87 13.29 9.33 12.30
CA PRO A 87 12.03 9.97 11.87
C PRO A 87 12.19 10.84 10.62
N GLU A 88 13.39 11.33 10.31
CA GLU A 88 13.57 12.42 9.35
C GLU A 88 14.30 12.11 8.03
N THR A 89 15.03 11.00 7.83
CA THR A 89 16.03 11.05 6.73
C THR A 89 16.18 9.86 5.79
N LYS A 90 15.76 8.62 6.10
CA LYS A 90 15.85 7.52 5.13
C LYS A 90 14.69 6.54 5.22
N THR A 91 13.78 6.63 4.25
CA THR A 91 12.73 5.62 4.01
C THR A 91 13.24 4.59 3.03
N VAL A 92 13.31 3.32 3.45
CA VAL A 92 13.64 2.19 2.56
C VAL A 92 12.38 1.37 2.33
N SER A 93 11.99 1.20 1.07
CA SER A 93 10.92 0.27 0.71
C SER A 93 11.40 -1.15 0.95
N LEU A 94 10.67 -1.90 1.77
CA LEU A 94 11.01 -3.28 2.12
C LEU A 94 10.01 -4.24 1.49
N ASP A 95 10.52 -5.38 1.01
CA ASP A 95 9.68 -6.46 0.54
C ASP A 95 8.97 -7.12 1.73
N LYS A 96 7.65 -7.25 1.61
CA LYS A 96 6.79 -7.93 2.59
C LYS A 96 7.27 -9.35 2.91
N TYR A 97 7.78 -10.09 1.94
CA TYR A 97 8.23 -11.47 2.14
C TYR A 97 9.45 -11.53 3.06
N ILE A 98 10.39 -10.60 2.89
CA ILE A 98 11.59 -10.51 3.73
C ILE A 98 11.19 -10.11 5.17
N VAL A 99 10.26 -9.18 5.31
CA VAL A 99 9.75 -8.75 6.62
C VAL A 99 9.08 -9.91 7.35
N TYR A 100 8.16 -10.64 6.70
CA TYR A 100 7.51 -11.81 7.31
C TYR A 100 8.52 -12.91 7.68
N GLN A 101 9.50 -13.17 6.80
CA GLN A 101 10.56 -14.13 7.09
C GLN A 101 11.40 -13.70 8.30
N HIS A 102 11.70 -12.41 8.43
CA HIS A 102 12.42 -11.87 9.58
C HIS A 102 11.62 -12.07 10.88
N ILE A 103 10.33 -11.72 10.88
CA ILE A 103 9.44 -11.87 12.05
C ILE A 103 9.31 -13.33 12.45
N SER A 104 9.16 -14.24 11.49
CA SER A 104 9.03 -15.69 11.77
C SER A 104 10.24 -16.29 12.48
N ARG A 105 11.42 -15.64 12.38
CA ARG A 105 12.66 -16.09 13.03
C ARG A 105 12.87 -15.47 14.40
N GLN A 106 12.10 -14.44 14.76
CA GLN A 106 12.19 -13.84 16.08
C GLN A 106 11.43 -14.71 17.10
N PRO A 107 11.99 -14.95 18.29
CA PRO A 107 11.30 -15.70 19.33
C PRO A 107 10.02 -14.95 19.75
N ASN A 108 8.93 -15.69 19.89
CA ASN A 108 7.64 -15.19 20.37
C ASN A 108 7.72 -14.74 21.83
#